data_AF-A0A183JVJ5-F1
#
_entry.id   AF-A0A183JVJ5-F1
#
_cell.length_a   1.000
_cell.length_b   1.000
_cell.length_c   1.000
_cell.angle_alpha   90.00
_cell.angle_beta   90.00
_cell.angle_gamma   90.00
#
_symmetry.space_group_name_H-M   'P 1'
#
loop_
_entity.id
_entity.type
_entity.pdbx_description
1 polymer ?
#
loop_
_entity_poly.entity_id
_entity_poly.type
_entity_poly.pdbx_seq_one_letter_code
_entity_poly.pdbx_strand_id
1 'polypeptide(L)'
;MLNGQTFLMVTLFTYCLTFEGVSSWLVRKGEAVQQRTEFPFIAFLTTEKTMCTGSLVSTKAVLTAGHCVCSPMPVVRVSFLTLRNGDQQGIHHRPSGVVVAPEYMPSCTSSRQRRRVKQTLSGFDIAIVLLAEMVNLQTGIKVLSLPQPTDIPTPGTPVFIVGYGKDDNDRDPSRRNGGILKKGE
;
A
#
# COMPACT_ATOMS: atom_id res chain seq x y z
N MET A 1 -46.95 -10.87 -22.44
CA MET A 1 -45.83 -11.83 -22.65
C MET A 1 -44.68 -11.04 -23.26
N LEU A 2 -43.65 -10.67 -22.47
CA LEU A 2 -42.50 -9.95 -23.01
C LEU A 2 -41.67 -10.91 -23.87
N ASN A 3 -41.29 -10.45 -25.06
CA ASN A 3 -40.53 -11.23 -26.04
C ASN A 3 -39.12 -11.54 -25.52
N GLY A 4 -38.59 -12.74 -25.77
CA GLY A 4 -37.35 -13.24 -25.16
C GLY A 4 -36.10 -12.37 -25.40
N GLN A 5 -36.09 -11.60 -26.49
CA GLN A 5 -35.03 -10.62 -26.77
C GLN A 5 -35.09 -9.39 -25.85
N THR A 6 -36.28 -8.96 -25.44
CA THR A 6 -36.46 -7.81 -24.55
C THR A 6 -36.01 -8.14 -23.13
N PHE A 7 -36.22 -9.38 -22.69
CA PHE A 7 -35.79 -9.85 -21.37
C PHE A 7 -34.26 -9.94 -21.27
N LEU A 8 -33.60 -10.48 -22.30
CA LEU A 8 -32.13 -10.62 -22.37
C LEU A 8 -31.43 -9.24 -22.33
N MET A 9 -31.96 -8.26 -23.07
CA MET A 9 -31.43 -6.89 -23.09
C MET A 9 -31.59 -6.17 -21.76
N VAL A 10 -32.73 -6.32 -21.08
CA VAL A 10 -32.95 -5.72 -19.75
C VAL A 10 -32.00 -6.34 -18.73
N THR A 11 -31.79 -7.66 -18.73
CA THR A 11 -30.83 -8.32 -17.84
C THR A 11 -29.38 -7.93 -18.09
N LEU A 12 -28.96 -7.78 -19.37
CA LEU A 12 -27.61 -7.32 -19.71
C LEU A 12 -27.38 -5.86 -19.27
N PHE A 13 -28.39 -5.00 -19.43
CA PHE A 13 -28.31 -3.59 -19.05
C PHE A 13 -28.20 -3.43 -17.52
N THR A 14 -28.96 -4.21 -16.74
CA THR A 14 -28.83 -4.24 -15.27
C THR A 14 -27.49 -4.81 -14.78
N TYR A 15 -26.91 -5.77 -15.51
CA TYR A 15 -25.60 -6.34 -15.16
C TYR A 15 -24.46 -5.32 -15.42
N CYS A 16 -24.56 -4.52 -16.48
CA CYS A 16 -23.62 -3.43 -16.75
C CYS A 16 -23.74 -2.25 -15.77
N LEU A 17 -24.93 -1.99 -15.20
CA LEU A 17 -25.15 -0.89 -14.25
C LEU A 17 -24.79 -1.25 -12.78
N THR A 18 -24.60 -2.54 -12.47
CA THR A 18 -24.27 -3.02 -11.11
C THR A 18 -22.83 -3.48 -10.96
N PHE A 19 -22.09 -3.63 -12.07
CA PHE A 19 -20.64 -3.69 -12.04
C PHE A 19 -20.09 -2.27 -11.88
N GLU A 20 -20.11 -1.77 -10.64
CA GLU A 20 -19.09 -0.83 -10.22
C GLU A 20 -17.75 -1.54 -10.42
N GLY A 21 -17.11 -1.28 -11.56
CA GLY A 21 -15.76 -1.72 -11.79
C GLY A 21 -14.94 -1.26 -10.60
N VAL A 22 -14.34 -2.19 -9.88
CA VAL A 22 -13.34 -1.86 -8.86
C VAL A 22 -12.19 -1.23 -9.62
N SER A 23 -12.27 0.09 -9.82
CA SER A 23 -11.15 0.90 -10.23
C SER A 23 -10.08 0.59 -9.21
N SER A 24 -8.96 0.04 -9.64
CA SER A 24 -7.75 0.03 -8.82
C SER A 24 -7.62 1.43 -8.22
N TRP A 25 -7.76 1.54 -6.90
CA TRP A 25 -7.75 2.82 -6.20
C TRP A 25 -6.33 3.38 -6.24
N LEU A 26 -5.97 3.96 -7.38
CA LEU A 26 -4.82 4.84 -7.47
C LEU A 26 -5.24 6.18 -6.88
N VAL A 27 -4.32 6.79 -6.13
CA VAL A 27 -4.38 8.20 -5.75
C VAL A 27 -4.18 9.04 -7.02
N ARG A 28 -5.14 9.00 -7.94
CA ARG A 28 -5.08 9.64 -9.27
C ARG A 28 -5.37 11.14 -9.23
N LYS A 29 -5.82 11.63 -8.07
CA LYS A 29 -6.15 13.04 -7.77
C LYS A 29 -5.84 13.42 -6.32
N GLY A 30 -5.00 12.65 -5.64
CA GLY A 30 -4.67 13.00 -4.26
C GLY A 30 -3.80 14.24 -4.18
N GLU A 31 -3.92 14.93 -3.06
CA GLU A 31 -3.07 16.09 -2.76
C GLU A 31 -1.81 15.66 -2.01
N ALA A 32 -0.73 16.42 -2.21
CA ALA A 32 0.49 16.23 -1.47
C ALA A 32 0.27 16.55 0.01
N VAL A 33 0.65 15.62 0.88
CA VAL A 33 0.65 15.82 2.33
C VAL A 33 1.65 16.90 2.69
N GLN A 34 1.20 17.94 3.40
CA GLN A 34 2.03 19.09 3.76
C GLN A 34 2.70 18.91 5.13
N GLN A 35 2.03 18.20 6.05
CA GLN A 35 2.52 17.99 7.41
C GLN A 35 2.97 16.54 7.60
N ARG A 36 4.24 16.35 7.97
CA ARG A 36 4.84 15.02 8.20
C ARG A 36 4.11 14.18 9.26
N THR A 37 3.42 14.85 10.19
CA THR A 37 2.70 14.26 11.32
C THR A 37 1.22 13.99 11.02
N GLU A 38 0.72 14.30 9.82
CA GLU A 38 -0.69 14.12 9.46
C GLU A 38 -1.07 12.63 9.44
N PHE A 39 -0.19 11.78 8.90
CA PHE A 39 -0.32 10.32 8.93
C PHE A 39 0.87 9.71 9.68
N PRO A 40 0.89 9.82 11.02
CA PRO A 40 2.09 9.57 11.82
C PRO A 40 2.49 8.09 11.90
N PHE A 41 1.70 7.18 11.35
CA PHE A 41 1.97 5.75 11.25
C PHE A 41 2.53 5.34 9.88
N ILE A 42 2.51 6.23 8.88
CA ILE A 42 2.89 5.88 7.51
C ILE A 42 4.41 5.68 7.41
N ALA A 43 4.79 4.58 6.76
CA ALA A 43 6.17 4.18 6.56
C ALA A 43 6.50 4.21 5.07
N PHE A 44 7.65 4.78 4.74
CA PHE A 44 8.26 4.70 3.42
C PHE A 44 9.28 3.57 3.40
N LEU A 45 9.01 2.52 2.63
CA LEU A 45 9.87 1.36 2.48
C LEU A 45 10.65 1.52 1.18
N THR A 46 11.97 1.46 1.26
CA THR A 46 12.82 1.49 0.07
C THR A 46 13.61 0.20 -0.06
N THR A 47 13.64 -0.35 -1.27
CA THR A 47 14.65 -1.30 -1.73
C THR A 47 15.66 -0.54 -2.60
N GLU A 48 16.65 -1.25 -3.16
CA GLU A 48 17.59 -0.66 -4.12
C GLU A 48 16.95 -0.17 -5.43
N LYS A 49 15.75 -0.64 -5.77
CA LYS A 49 15.09 -0.27 -7.05
C LYS A 49 13.63 0.14 -6.94
N THR A 50 12.98 -0.21 -5.85
CA THR A 50 11.55 -0.01 -5.66
C THR A 50 11.27 0.70 -4.36
N MET A 51 10.09 1.29 -4.28
CA MET A 51 9.56 1.87 -3.08
C MET A 51 8.16 1.32 -2.82
N CYS A 52 7.82 1.22 -1.55
CA CYS A 52 6.52 0.79 -1.08
C CYS A 52 6.08 1.67 0.10
N THR A 53 4.81 1.55 0.42
CA THR A 53 4.21 2.13 1.63
C THR A 53 3.94 1.01 2.63
N GLY A 54 4.07 1.30 3.91
CA GLY A 54 3.61 0.45 4.99
C GLY A 54 3.06 1.27 6.16
N SER A 55 2.61 0.61 7.21
CA SER A 55 2.05 1.24 8.40
C SER A 55 2.67 0.65 9.66
N LEU A 56 3.09 1.50 10.61
CA LEU A 56 3.57 1.04 11.92
C LEU A 56 2.41 0.44 12.71
N VAL A 57 2.46 -0.85 13.02
CA VAL A 57 1.42 -1.58 13.79
C VAL A 57 1.92 -2.06 15.16
N SER A 58 3.22 -1.94 15.43
CA SER A 58 3.81 -1.94 16.76
C SER A 58 5.12 -1.17 16.74
N THR A 59 5.75 -0.89 17.88
CA THR A 59 7.04 -0.18 17.93
C THR A 59 8.18 -0.91 17.20
N LYS A 60 8.00 -2.17 16.79
CA LYS A 60 8.99 -2.93 15.99
C LYS A 60 8.43 -3.55 14.72
N ALA A 61 7.18 -3.29 14.34
CA ALA A 61 6.54 -3.98 13.22
C ALA A 61 5.84 -2.99 12.28
N VAL A 62 6.17 -3.10 10.99
CA VAL A 62 5.51 -2.37 9.91
C VAL A 62 4.73 -3.35 9.03
N LEU A 63 3.42 -3.15 8.95
CA LEU A 63 2.54 -3.88 8.04
C LEU A 63 2.70 -3.34 6.62
N THR A 64 2.76 -4.24 5.64
CA THR A 64 2.92 -3.92 4.23
C THR A 64 2.36 -5.05 3.37
N ALA A 65 2.38 -4.88 2.05
CA ALA A 65 2.08 -5.97 1.11
C ALA A 65 3.21 -7.00 1.02
N GLY A 66 2.86 -8.25 0.71
CA GLY A 66 3.81 -9.33 0.45
C GLY A 66 4.69 -9.04 -0.77
N HIS A 67 4.12 -8.53 -1.86
CA HIS A 67 4.88 -8.20 -3.07
C HIS A 67 5.98 -7.16 -2.82
N CYS A 68 5.85 -6.30 -1.81
CA CYS A 68 6.87 -5.32 -1.42
C CYS A 68 8.14 -5.95 -0.83
N VAL A 69 8.03 -7.12 -0.20
CA VAL A 69 9.13 -7.79 0.51
C VAL A 69 9.60 -9.07 -0.18
N CYS A 70 8.87 -9.50 -1.21
CA CYS A 70 9.12 -10.74 -1.93
C CYS A 70 9.95 -10.57 -3.21
N SER A 71 10.33 -9.33 -3.53
CA SER A 71 11.37 -9.04 -4.50
C SER A 71 12.70 -9.70 -4.09
N PRO A 72 13.54 -10.11 -5.06
CA PRO A 72 14.92 -10.53 -4.75
C PRO A 72 15.76 -9.39 -4.15
N MET A 73 15.30 -8.14 -4.23
CA MET A 73 15.93 -7.00 -3.57
C MET A 73 15.22 -6.75 -2.23
N PRO A 74 15.91 -6.90 -1.10
CA PRO A 74 15.31 -6.72 0.20
C PRO A 74 14.95 -5.24 0.43
N VAL A 75 14.02 -5.00 1.36
CA VAL A 75 13.84 -3.68 1.96
C VAL A 75 15.14 -3.34 2.68
N VAL A 76 15.71 -2.18 2.36
CA VAL A 76 16.98 -1.71 2.94
C VAL A 76 16.77 -0.62 3.99
N ARG A 77 15.62 0.06 3.95
CA ARG A 77 15.29 1.14 4.87
C ARG A 77 13.78 1.28 5.03
N VAL A 78 13.38 1.57 6.26
CA VAL A 78 12.02 1.99 6.62
C VAL A 78 12.14 3.41 7.17
N SER A 79 11.37 4.36 6.64
CA SER A 79 11.43 5.76 7.08
C SER A 79 10.07 6.27 7.51
N PHE A 80 10.03 7.01 8.60
CA PHE A 80 8.84 7.69 9.11
C PHE A 80 9.00 9.21 9.01
N LEU A 81 7.88 9.93 9.10
CA LEU A 81 7.83 11.40 9.03
C LEU A 81 8.53 11.96 7.77
N THR A 82 8.43 11.23 6.67
CA THR A 82 9.00 11.61 5.37
C THR A 82 7.91 12.02 4.40
N LEU A 83 8.06 13.18 3.77
CA LEU A 83 7.13 13.63 2.73
C LEU A 83 7.57 13.19 1.33
N ARG A 84 8.85 12.84 1.16
CA ARG A 84 9.36 12.44 -0.15
C ARG A 84 10.60 11.54 -0.10
N ASN A 85 10.89 10.87 -1.21
CA ASN A 85 12.11 10.10 -1.36
C ASN A 85 13.35 11.01 -1.29
N GLY A 86 14.33 10.65 -0.46
CA GLY A 86 15.54 11.43 -0.22
C GLY A 86 15.39 12.54 0.82
N ASP A 87 14.26 12.60 1.50
CA ASP A 87 14.03 13.51 2.61
C ASP A 87 14.96 13.22 3.80
N GLN A 88 15.88 14.16 4.05
CA GLN A 88 16.93 14.03 5.07
C GLN A 88 16.42 14.22 6.50
N GLN A 89 15.20 14.77 6.67
CA GLN A 89 14.60 14.99 7.98
C GLN A 89 13.74 13.81 8.45
N GLY A 90 13.56 12.80 7.60
CA GLY A 90 12.84 11.58 7.96
C GLY A 90 13.61 10.77 9.02
N ILE A 91 12.87 10.03 9.85
CA ILE A 91 13.46 9.14 10.84
C ILE A 91 13.63 7.77 10.20
N HIS A 92 14.87 7.28 10.15
CA HIS A 92 15.23 6.07 9.42
C HIS A 92 15.50 4.88 10.36
N HIS A 93 14.90 3.74 10.05
CA HIS A 93 15.10 2.48 10.72
C HIS A 93 15.63 1.42 9.76
N ARG A 94 16.48 0.53 10.28
CA ARG A 94 16.92 -0.67 9.56
C ARG A 94 15.92 -1.81 9.77
N PRO A 95 15.58 -2.57 8.72
CA PRO A 95 14.85 -3.81 8.89
C PRO A 95 15.76 -4.88 9.51
N SER A 96 15.18 -5.74 10.35
CA SER A 96 15.83 -6.93 10.94
C SER A 96 15.31 -8.24 10.36
N GLY A 97 14.16 -8.21 9.68
CA GLY A 97 13.57 -9.39 9.06
C GLY A 97 12.22 -9.09 8.42
N VAL A 98 11.66 -10.10 7.75
CA VAL A 98 10.32 -10.03 7.17
C VAL A 98 9.54 -11.31 7.49
N VAL A 99 8.26 -11.15 7.78
CA VAL A 99 7.30 -12.24 7.96
C VAL A 99 6.24 -12.09 6.88
N VAL A 100 6.04 -13.11 6.06
CA VAL A 100 5.07 -13.08 4.96
C VAL A 100 3.96 -14.08 5.26
N ALA A 101 2.72 -13.77 4.90
CA ALA A 101 1.63 -14.73 4.99
C ALA A 101 2.02 -16.06 4.31
N PRO A 102 1.85 -17.22 4.99
CA PRO A 102 2.23 -18.52 4.45
C PRO A 102 1.67 -18.79 3.05
N GLU A 103 0.42 -18.39 2.83
CA GLU A 103 -0.31 -18.58 1.58
C GLU A 103 0.24 -17.73 0.42
N TYR A 104 0.98 -16.66 0.73
CA TYR A 104 1.63 -15.81 -0.27
C TYR A 104 3.09 -16.24 -0.55
N MET A 105 3.67 -17.09 0.28
CA MET A 105 5.04 -17.60 0.12
C MET A 105 5.33 -18.27 -1.24
N PRO A 106 4.39 -18.99 -1.90
CA PRO A 106 4.60 -19.50 -3.25
C PRO A 106 4.88 -18.41 -4.30
N SER A 107 4.17 -17.28 -4.21
CA SER A 107 4.42 -16.10 -5.06
C SER A 107 5.81 -15.52 -4.79
N CYS A 108 6.21 -15.47 -3.51
CA CYS A 108 7.55 -15.02 -3.12
C CYS A 108 8.66 -15.92 -3.63
N THR A 109 8.47 -17.23 -3.53
CA THR A 109 9.43 -18.22 -4.04
C THR A 109 9.60 -18.08 -5.55
N SER A 110 8.48 -17.91 -6.27
CA SER A 110 8.49 -17.70 -7.72
C SER A 110 9.21 -16.40 -8.10
N SER A 111 8.93 -15.30 -7.40
CA SER A 111 9.58 -14.00 -7.59
C SER A 111 11.09 -14.08 -7.36
N ARG A 112 11.53 -14.69 -6.25
CA ARG A 112 12.96 -14.87 -5.91
C ARG A 112 13.70 -15.72 -6.94
N GLN A 113 13.03 -16.73 -7.50
CA GLN A 113 13.55 -17.57 -8.58
C GLN A 113 13.47 -16.93 -9.97
N ARG A 114 13.01 -15.68 -10.08
CA ARG A 114 12.77 -14.97 -11.34
C ARG A 114 11.83 -15.74 -12.30
N ARG A 115 10.93 -16.54 -11.74
CA ARG A 115 9.89 -17.25 -12.49
C ARG A 115 8.67 -16.33 -12.65
N ARG A 116 7.88 -16.60 -13.69
CA ARG A 116 6.62 -15.87 -13.90
C ARG A 116 5.70 -16.05 -12.69
N VAL A 117 5.38 -14.95 -12.02
CA VAL A 117 4.43 -14.93 -10.91
C VAL A 117 3.02 -14.89 -11.48
N LYS A 118 2.17 -15.87 -11.13
CA LYS A 118 0.79 -15.93 -11.63
C LYS A 118 -0.16 -14.98 -10.88
N GLN A 119 0.16 -14.58 -9.65
CA GLN A 119 -0.68 -13.75 -8.77
C GLN A 119 0.17 -12.79 -7.94
N THR A 120 0.61 -11.68 -8.53
CA THR A 120 1.43 -10.67 -7.83
C THR A 120 0.62 -9.76 -6.91
N LEU A 121 -0.68 -9.54 -7.19
CA LEU A 121 -1.51 -8.54 -6.51
C LEU A 121 -2.86 -9.11 -6.01
N SER A 122 -2.99 -10.43 -5.88
CA SER A 122 -4.22 -11.08 -5.43
C SER A 122 -3.94 -12.09 -4.31
N GLY A 123 -4.97 -12.40 -3.50
CA GLY A 123 -4.87 -13.35 -2.40
C GLY A 123 -4.30 -12.72 -1.14
N PHE A 124 -3.45 -13.46 -0.42
CA PHE A 124 -2.90 -13.11 0.89
C PHE A 124 -1.70 -12.16 0.81
N ASP A 125 -1.80 -11.08 0.01
CA ASP A 125 -0.70 -10.14 -0.26
C ASP A 125 -0.41 -9.23 0.95
N ILE A 126 0.06 -9.84 2.04
CA ILE A 126 0.30 -9.21 3.33
C ILE A 126 1.60 -9.72 3.94
N ALA A 127 2.36 -8.80 4.54
CA ALA A 127 3.62 -9.08 5.21
C ALA A 127 3.91 -8.05 6.30
N ILE A 128 4.82 -8.42 7.19
CA ILE A 128 5.36 -7.56 8.24
C ILE A 128 6.86 -7.40 8.02
N VAL A 129 7.35 -6.16 8.03
CA VAL A 129 8.77 -5.85 8.17
C VAL A 129 9.06 -5.62 9.66
N LEU A 130 9.99 -6.38 10.21
CA LEU A 130 10.49 -6.21 11.56
C LEU A 130 11.60 -5.17 11.56
N LEU A 131 11.59 -4.28 12.56
CA LEU A 131 12.61 -3.25 12.74
C LEU A 131 13.71 -3.75 13.69
N ALA A 132 14.96 -3.37 13.42
CA ALA A 132 16.09 -3.70 14.29
C ALA A 132 15.97 -3.02 15.67
N GLU A 133 15.40 -1.82 15.69
CA GLU A 133 15.29 -0.94 16.86
C GLU A 133 13.82 -0.55 17.07
N MET A 134 13.45 -0.28 18.33
CA MET A 134 12.12 0.27 18.62
C MET A 134 11.98 1.69 18.08
N VAL A 135 10.83 2.00 17.51
CA VAL A 135 10.44 3.37 17.17
C VAL A 135 10.21 4.17 18.45
N ASN A 136 10.86 5.33 18.57
CA ASN A 136 10.59 6.28 19.64
C ASN A 136 9.32 7.08 19.33
N LEU A 137 8.21 6.75 20.01
CA LEU A 137 6.91 7.41 19.80
C LEU A 137 6.88 8.88 20.25
N GLN A 138 7.85 9.33 21.07
CA GLN A 138 7.94 10.75 21.48
C GLN A 138 8.30 11.69 20.31
N THR A 139 8.76 11.13 19.19
CA THR A 139 9.10 11.89 17.97
C THR A 139 7.88 12.35 17.17
N GLY A 140 6.67 11.93 17.57
CA GLY A 140 5.42 12.19 16.85
C GLY A 140 4.98 11.04 15.94
N ILE A 141 5.80 9.99 15.79
CA ILE A 141 5.40 8.73 15.13
C ILE A 141 4.37 8.01 16.02
N LYS A 142 3.33 7.44 15.41
CA LYS A 142 2.29 6.70 16.13
C LYS A 142 2.10 5.30 15.56
N VAL A 143 1.67 4.39 16.44
CA VAL A 143 1.23 3.05 16.04
C VAL A 143 -0.22 3.13 15.58
N LEU A 144 -0.52 2.53 14.42
CA LEU A 144 -1.87 2.35 13.90
C LEU A 144 -2.57 1.20 14.64
N SER A 145 -3.76 1.45 15.17
CA SER A 145 -4.61 0.42 15.73
C SER A 145 -5.14 -0.49 14.63
N LEU A 146 -5.08 -1.80 14.85
CA LEU A 146 -5.66 -2.78 13.93
C LEU A 146 -7.17 -2.97 14.22
N PRO A 147 -7.98 -3.19 13.18
CA PRO A 147 -9.40 -3.48 13.35
C PRO A 147 -9.62 -4.83 14.03
N GLN A 148 -10.76 -4.98 14.70
CA GLN A 148 -11.28 -6.28 15.10
C GLN A 148 -11.84 -7.02 13.88
N PRO A 149 -11.96 -8.37 13.93
CA PRO A 149 -12.56 -9.14 12.83
C PRO A 149 -13.99 -8.72 12.46
N THR A 150 -14.70 -8.07 13.40
CA THR A 150 -16.06 -7.57 13.22
C THR A 150 -16.12 -6.17 12.61
N ASP A 151 -15.00 -5.45 12.53
CA ASP A 151 -14.93 -4.07 12.02
C ASP A 151 -14.87 -4.08 10.48
N ILE A 152 -15.87 -4.69 9.85
CA ILE A 152 -15.98 -4.77 8.39
C ILE A 152 -16.57 -3.44 7.89
N PRO A 153 -15.86 -2.66 7.05
CA PRO A 153 -16.38 -1.40 6.54
C PRO A 153 -17.64 -1.63 5.70
N THR A 154 -18.66 -0.79 5.91
CA THR A 154 -19.86 -0.80 5.05
C THR A 154 -19.49 -0.33 3.65
N PRO A 155 -19.94 -0.99 2.58
CA PRO A 155 -19.73 -0.52 1.21
C PRO A 155 -20.17 0.95 1.05
N GLY A 156 -19.35 1.74 0.34
CA GLY A 156 -19.56 3.17 0.16
C GLY A 156 -19.10 4.05 1.34
N THR A 157 -18.56 3.47 2.41
CA THR A 157 -17.91 4.24 3.48
C THR A 157 -16.66 4.95 2.93
N PRO A 158 -16.56 6.28 3.05
CA PRO A 158 -15.36 7.00 2.62
C PRO A 158 -14.13 6.55 3.40
N VAL A 159 -13.00 6.39 2.72
CA VAL A 159 -11.73 6.00 3.34
C VAL A 159 -10.60 6.84 2.78
N PHE A 160 -9.58 7.11 3.60
CA PHE A 160 -8.36 7.72 3.10
C PHE A 160 -7.39 6.66 2.60
N ILE A 161 -6.84 6.90 1.43
CA ILE A 161 -5.68 6.19 0.91
C ILE A 161 -4.51 7.15 0.92
N VAL A 162 -3.44 6.76 1.61
CA VAL A 162 -2.20 7.53 1.71
C VAL A 162 -1.01 6.69 1.27
N GLY A 163 -0.10 7.25 0.49
CA GLY A 163 1.08 6.52 0.04
C GLY A 163 2.04 7.31 -0.82
N TYR A 164 3.13 6.62 -1.21
CA TYR A 164 4.25 7.19 -1.97
C TYR A 164 4.27 6.72 -3.43
N GLY A 165 3.13 6.21 -3.92
CA GLY A 165 3.01 5.60 -5.24
C GLY A 165 3.39 6.56 -6.37
N LYS A 166 3.60 5.97 -7.54
CA LYS A 166 3.81 6.72 -8.77
C LYS A 166 2.57 7.56 -9.10
N ASP A 167 2.79 8.84 -9.39
CA ASP A 167 1.79 9.73 -9.96
C ASP A 167 2.36 10.35 -11.25
N ASP A 168 1.76 10.01 -12.39
CA ASP A 168 2.16 10.51 -13.71
C ASP A 168 1.83 12.01 -13.90
N ASN A 169 0.95 12.57 -13.07
CA ASN A 169 0.58 13.97 -13.10
C ASN A 169 1.40 14.82 -12.12
N ASP A 170 2.32 14.21 -11.37
CA ASP A 170 3.14 14.92 -10.42
C ASP A 170 4.19 15.79 -11.12
N ARG A 171 4.22 17.06 -10.78
CA ARG A 171 5.26 18.00 -11.21
C ARG A 171 6.34 18.07 -10.15
N ASP A 172 6.89 16.92 -9.74
CA ASP A 172 8.10 16.93 -8.93
C ASP A 172 9.20 17.66 -9.72
N PRO A 173 9.80 18.75 -9.19
CA PRO A 173 10.92 19.42 -9.83
C PRO A 173 12.08 18.47 -10.19
N SER A 174 12.20 17.35 -9.46
CA SER A 174 13.20 16.31 -9.71
C SER A 174 12.81 15.27 -10.78
N ARG A 175 11.62 15.41 -11.41
CA ARG A 175 11.05 14.50 -12.43
C ARG A 175 10.97 13.03 -12.00
N ARG A 176 10.87 12.76 -10.70
CA ARG A 176 10.64 11.41 -10.20
C ARG A 176 9.15 11.08 -10.29
N ASN A 177 8.84 9.96 -10.93
CA ASN A 177 7.48 9.46 -11.10
C ASN A 177 7.00 8.74 -9.82
N GLY A 178 6.88 9.45 -8.70
CA GLY A 178 6.48 8.92 -7.40
C GLY A 178 7.47 9.19 -6.27
N GLY A 179 7.15 8.69 -5.09
CA GLY A 179 7.94 8.93 -3.90
C GLY A 179 7.61 10.25 -3.22
N ILE A 180 6.45 10.85 -3.47
CA ILE A 180 5.87 11.94 -2.68
C ILE A 180 4.68 11.38 -1.92
N LEU A 181 4.58 11.72 -0.63
CA LEU A 181 3.45 11.32 0.19
C LEU A 181 2.20 12.08 -0.24
N LYS A 182 1.20 11.34 -0.72
CA LYS A 182 -0.09 11.87 -1.13
C LYS A 182 -1.22 11.18 -0.40
N LYS A 183 -2.32 11.91 -0.21
CA LYS A 183 -3.58 11.39 0.35
C LYS A 183 -4.73 11.62 -0.63
N GLY A 184 -5.73 10.74 -0.62
CA GLY A 184 -7.00 10.91 -1.33
C GLY A 184 -8.13 10.18 -0.62
N GLU A 185 -9.36 10.63 -0.85
CA GLU A 185 -10.62 10.04 -0.38
C GLU A 185 -11.31 9.27 -1.52
#